data_AF-A0ABD0YQU5-F1
#
_entry.id   AF-A0ABD0YQU5-F1
#
_cell.length_a   1.000
_cell.length_b   1.000
_cell.length_c   1.000
_cell.angle_alpha   90.00
_cell.angle_beta   90.00
_cell.angle_gamma   90.00
#
_symmetry.space_group_name_H-M   'P 1'
#
loop_
_entity.id
_entity.type
_entity.pdbx_description
1 polymer ?
#
loop_
_entity_poly.entity_id
_entity_poly.type
_entity_poly.pdbx_seq_one_letter_code
_entity_poly.pdbx_strand_id
1 'polypeptide(L)'
;NAQLLAKKEQVKRILVTPSQGGGGTNAQVQLESAISMFLRRTEVMTQLWATLYDYPCLKTCQGLLQYIKDSVRLTWALCNQCPGCVLEYEERSFRSDLHVRAQTADVNSNRITTYLWPALVNSADNSCLHKSVVIT
;
A
#
# COMPACT_ATOMS: atom_id res chain seq x y z
N ASN A 1 -20.31 16.40 -13.59
CA ASN A 1 -19.08 15.60 -13.83
C ASN A 1 -19.26 14.12 -13.46
N ALA A 2 -20.40 13.49 -13.82
CA ALA A 2 -20.77 12.14 -13.36
C ALA A 2 -20.06 11.01 -14.12
N GLN A 3 -19.74 11.23 -15.40
CA GLN A 3 -18.98 10.27 -16.21
C GLN A 3 -17.56 10.05 -15.69
N LEU A 4 -16.89 11.08 -15.17
CA LEU A 4 -15.57 10.96 -14.56
C LEU A 4 -15.60 10.11 -13.29
N LEU A 5 -16.62 10.31 -12.45
CA LEU A 5 -16.83 9.53 -11.22
C LEU A 5 -17.11 8.06 -11.54
N ALA A 6 -17.97 7.81 -12.54
CA ALA A 6 -18.28 6.45 -12.99
C ALA A 6 -17.05 5.72 -13.56
N LYS A 7 -16.20 6.42 -14.34
CA LYS A 7 -14.93 5.88 -14.83
C LYS A 7 -13.95 5.60 -13.68
N LYS A 8 -13.86 6.51 -12.69
CA LYS A 8 -13.01 6.32 -11.50
C LYS A 8 -13.45 5.08 -10.71
N GLU A 9 -14.75 4.88 -10.54
CA GLU A 9 -15.29 3.72 -9.83
C GLU A 9 -15.14 2.42 -10.63
N GLN A 10 -15.20 2.48 -11.95
CA GLN A 10 -14.90 1.34 -12.82
C GLN A 10 -13.42 0.93 -12.70
N VAL A 11 -12.49 1.89 -12.70
CA VAL A 11 -11.05 1.64 -12.49
C VAL A 11 -10.80 1.08 -11.08
N LYS A 12 -11.46 1.61 -10.06
CA LYS A 12 -11.38 1.12 -8.68
C LYS A 12 -11.82 -0.34 -8.56
N ARG A 13 -12.92 -0.73 -9.21
CA ARG A 13 -13.39 -2.13 -9.24
C ARG A 13 -12.38 -3.07 -9.90
N ILE A 14 -11.73 -2.65 -10.98
CA ILE A 14 -10.69 -3.43 -11.65
C ILE A 14 -9.46 -3.61 -10.75
N LEU A 15 -9.12 -2.61 -9.93
CA LEU A 15 -7.97 -2.64 -9.02
C LEU A 15 -8.15 -3.55 -7.79
N VAL A 16 -9.38 -3.68 -7.28
CA VAL A 16 -9.67 -4.36 -5.99
C VAL A 16 -10.09 -5.83 -6.19
N THR A 17 -10.48 -6.23 -7.40
CA THR A 17 -10.93 -7.60 -7.65
C THR A 17 -9.72 -8.54 -7.75
N PRO A 18 -9.54 -9.50 -6.82
CA PRO A 18 -8.50 -10.52 -6.98
C PRO A 18 -8.85 -11.33 -8.24
N SER A 19 -7.85 -11.53 -9.09
CA SER A 19 -7.96 -12.35 -10.31
C SER A 19 -8.34 -13.79 -9.95
N GLN A 20 -9.63 -14.07 -9.85
CA GLN A 20 -10.14 -15.44 -9.79
C GLN A 20 -10.36 -15.94 -11.22
N GLY A 21 -9.49 -16.86 -11.66
CA GLY A 21 -9.69 -17.64 -12.89
C GLY A 21 -9.29 -16.92 -14.18
N GLY A 22 -8.67 -17.69 -15.09
CA GLY A 22 -7.96 -17.20 -16.27
C GLY A 22 -8.78 -16.33 -17.23
N GLY A 23 -8.11 -15.30 -17.76
CA GLY A 23 -8.64 -14.38 -18.76
C GLY A 23 -8.92 -12.98 -18.20
N GLY A 24 -7.87 -12.27 -17.76
CA GLY A 24 -8.02 -10.87 -17.37
C GLY A 24 -8.59 -10.05 -18.52
N THR A 25 -9.59 -9.21 -18.23
CA THR A 25 -10.20 -8.32 -19.23
C THR A 25 -9.13 -7.45 -19.92
N ASN A 26 -9.33 -7.05 -21.18
CA ASN A 26 -8.39 -6.20 -21.92
C ASN A 26 -7.95 -4.95 -21.12
N ALA A 27 -8.85 -4.41 -20.28
CA ALA A 27 -8.56 -3.29 -19.39
C ALA A 27 -7.57 -3.65 -18.27
N GLN A 28 -7.69 -4.85 -17.68
CA GLN A 28 -6.76 -5.35 -16.69
C GLN A 28 -5.36 -5.56 -17.30
N VAL A 29 -5.26 -6.16 -18.49
CA VAL A 29 -3.98 -6.35 -19.19
C VAL A 29 -3.32 -5.01 -19.55
N GLN A 30 -4.11 -4.03 -20.01
CA GLN A 30 -3.60 -2.68 -20.30
C GLN A 30 -3.13 -1.96 -19.03
N LEU A 31 -3.85 -2.12 -17.93
CA LEU A 31 -3.47 -1.56 -16.63
C LEU A 31 -2.19 -2.21 -16.11
N GLU A 32 -2.05 -3.52 -16.24
CA GLU A 32 -0.82 -4.26 -15.89
C GLU A 32 0.40 -3.79 -16.67
N SER A 33 0.20 -3.56 -17.98
CA SER A 33 1.20 -2.98 -18.84
C SER A 33 1.56 -1.55 -18.41
N ALA A 34 0.57 -0.71 -18.11
CA ALA A 34 0.78 0.66 -17.67
C ALA A 34 1.51 0.74 -16.32
N ILE A 35 1.16 -0.12 -15.37
CA ILE A 35 1.82 -0.21 -14.06
C ILE A 35 3.24 -0.74 -14.22
N SER A 36 3.47 -1.77 -15.04
CA SER A 36 4.81 -2.27 -15.34
C SER A 36 5.68 -1.21 -16.04
N MET A 37 5.09 -0.41 -16.93
CA MET A 37 5.77 0.69 -17.62
C MET A 37 6.06 1.87 -16.69
N PHE A 38 5.15 2.14 -15.74
CA PHE A 38 5.34 3.16 -14.70
C PHE A 38 6.44 2.73 -13.73
N LEU A 39 6.38 1.50 -13.20
CA LEU A 39 7.40 0.89 -12.34
C LEU A 39 8.81 0.95 -12.93
N ARG A 40 8.96 0.66 -14.22
CA ARG A 40 10.25 0.76 -14.92
C ARG A 40 10.79 2.19 -15.03
N ARG A 41 9.92 3.20 -14.90
CA ARG A 41 10.26 4.63 -14.99
C ARG A 41 10.27 5.35 -13.65
N THR A 42 9.74 4.74 -12.58
CA THR A 42 9.66 5.39 -11.28
C THR A 42 11.00 5.41 -10.57
N GLU A 43 11.29 6.55 -9.94
CA GLU A 43 12.39 6.75 -9.02
C GLU A 43 12.44 5.70 -7.89
N VAL A 44 11.27 5.19 -7.47
CA VAL A 44 11.12 4.14 -6.44
C VAL A 44 11.90 2.87 -6.79
N MET A 45 11.85 2.43 -8.05
CA MET A 45 12.54 1.22 -8.48
C MET A 45 14.07 1.44 -8.53
N THR A 46 14.49 2.63 -8.93
CA THR A 46 15.89 3.04 -8.89
C THR A 46 16.42 3.10 -7.46
N GLN A 47 15.67 3.69 -6.53
CA GLN A 47 16.03 3.75 -5.11
C GLN A 47 16.10 2.35 -4.51
N LEU A 48 15.15 1.47 -4.81
CA LEU A 48 15.16 0.09 -4.35
C LEU A 48 16.41 -0.66 -4.84
N TRP A 49 16.78 -0.49 -6.12
CA TRP A 49 17.99 -1.11 -6.66
C TRP A 49 19.29 -0.50 -6.17
N ALA A 50 19.27 0.77 -5.75
CA ALA A 50 20.40 1.38 -5.05
C ALA A 50 20.55 0.78 -3.64
N THR A 51 19.46 0.57 -2.91
CA THR A 51 19.49 -0.07 -1.59
C THR A 51 19.93 -1.54 -1.67
N LEU A 52 19.49 -2.26 -2.70
CA LEU A 52 19.82 -3.68 -2.92
C LEU A 52 21.10 -3.86 -3.76
N TYR A 53 21.98 -2.86 -3.82
CA TYR A 53 23.17 -2.88 -4.66
C TYR A 53 24.06 -4.11 -4.41
N ASP A 54 24.26 -4.48 -3.14
CA ASP A 54 25.09 -5.63 -2.73
C ASP A 54 24.45 -7.00 -3.00
N TYR A 55 23.17 -7.04 -3.41
CA TYR A 55 22.39 -8.26 -3.60
C TYR A 55 21.81 -8.36 -5.02
N PRO A 56 22.64 -8.41 -6.07
CA PRO A 56 22.18 -8.39 -7.46
C PRO A 56 21.31 -9.61 -7.82
N CYS A 57 21.48 -10.75 -7.14
CA CYS A 57 20.66 -11.95 -7.33
C CYS A 57 19.18 -11.73 -6.97
N LEU A 58 18.86 -10.74 -6.13
CA LEU A 58 17.48 -10.44 -5.78
C LEU A 58 16.72 -9.76 -6.93
N LYS A 59 17.42 -9.13 -7.89
CA LYS A 59 16.79 -8.48 -9.05
C LYS A 59 16.05 -9.44 -9.96
N THR A 60 16.43 -10.72 -9.97
CA THR A 60 15.80 -11.78 -10.77
C THR A 60 14.85 -12.66 -9.95
N CYS A 61 14.79 -12.45 -8.63
CA CYS A 61 13.89 -13.18 -7.75
C CYS A 61 12.44 -12.86 -8.09
N GLN A 62 11.72 -13.85 -8.64
CA GLN A 62 10.33 -13.67 -9.07
C GLN A 62 9.41 -13.26 -7.92
N GLY A 63 9.63 -13.81 -6.72
CA GLY A 63 8.86 -13.45 -5.53
C GLY A 63 9.03 -11.97 -5.15
N LEU A 64 10.27 -11.46 -5.17
CA LEU A 64 10.53 -10.05 -4.90
C LEU A 64 9.92 -9.14 -5.98
N LEU A 65 10.09 -9.50 -7.26
CA LEU A 65 9.51 -8.75 -8.37
C LEU A 65 7.99 -8.69 -8.29
N GLN A 66 7.34 -9.80 -7.89
CA GLN A 66 5.90 -9.85 -7.69
C GLN A 66 5.46 -8.97 -6.52
N TYR A 67 6.17 -9.05 -5.39
CA TYR A 67 5.91 -8.21 -4.21
C TYR A 67 6.00 -6.70 -4.54
N ILE A 68 7.02 -6.28 -5.31
CA ILE A 68 7.18 -4.89 -5.74
C ILE A 68 5.98 -4.46 -6.61
N LYS A 69 5.56 -5.30 -7.55
CA LYS A 69 4.40 -5.02 -8.41
C LYS A 69 3.13 -4.87 -7.57
N ASP A 70 2.89 -5.80 -6.66
CA ASP A 70 1.70 -5.77 -5.82
C ASP A 70 1.70 -4.56 -4.88
N SER A 71 2.86 -4.17 -4.35
CA SER A 71 3.02 -2.96 -3.55
C SER A 71 2.63 -1.70 -4.34
N VAL A 72 3.09 -1.56 -5.59
CA VAL A 72 2.76 -0.39 -6.40
C VAL A 72 1.31 -0.39 -6.88
N ARG A 73 0.75 -1.56 -7.22
CA ARG A 73 -0.69 -1.70 -7.49
C ARG A 73 -1.51 -1.26 -6.27
N LEU A 74 -1.14 -1.70 -5.07
CA LEU A 74 -1.81 -1.34 -3.82
C LEU A 74 -1.71 0.17 -3.57
N THR A 75 -0.52 0.76 -3.63
CA THR A 75 -0.31 2.20 -3.45
C THR A 75 -1.16 2.99 -4.46
N TRP A 76 -1.16 2.59 -5.73
CA TRP A 76 -2.01 3.22 -6.74
C TRP A 76 -3.50 3.14 -6.38
N ALA A 77 -3.98 1.97 -5.95
CA ALA A 77 -5.36 1.77 -5.53
C ALA A 77 -5.72 2.66 -4.33
N LEU A 78 -4.83 2.79 -3.35
CA LEU A 78 -5.01 3.63 -2.16
C LEU A 78 -5.03 5.13 -2.52
N CYS A 79 -4.10 5.60 -3.35
CA CYS A 79 -4.04 7.01 -3.76
C CYS A 79 -5.24 7.42 -4.64
N ASN A 80 -5.84 6.48 -5.36
CA ASN A 80 -7.00 6.75 -6.22
C ASN A 80 -8.35 6.57 -5.52
N GLN A 81 -8.37 6.31 -4.20
CA GLN A 81 -9.63 6.31 -3.46
C GLN A 81 -10.29 7.69 -3.43
N CYS A 82 -11.60 7.70 -3.17
CA CYS A 82 -12.39 8.91 -2.99
C CYS A 82 -13.45 8.59 -1.92
N PRO A 83 -13.33 9.12 -0.70
CA PRO A 83 -12.22 9.91 -0.15
C PRO A 83 -10.87 9.19 -0.15
N GLY A 84 -9.76 9.96 -0.16
CA GLY A 84 -8.40 9.40 -0.20
C GLY A 84 -8.03 8.65 1.07
N CYS A 85 -7.00 7.81 1.00
CA CYS A 85 -6.41 7.18 2.18
C CYS A 85 -5.13 7.90 2.61
N VAL A 86 -4.91 8.03 3.91
CA VAL A 86 -3.74 8.70 4.50
C VAL A 86 -3.06 7.75 5.48
N LEU A 87 -1.74 7.88 5.61
CA LEU A 87 -0.95 7.16 6.60
C LEU A 87 -0.83 8.01 7.87
N GLU A 88 -1.22 7.44 9.01
CA GLU A 88 -1.12 8.06 10.33
C GLU A 88 0.01 7.41 11.13
N TYR A 89 0.91 8.23 11.66
CA TYR A 89 2.10 7.82 12.42
C TYR A 89 2.64 8.93 13.35
N GLU A 90 1.86 9.98 13.60
CA GLU A 90 2.27 11.11 14.45
C GLU A 90 1.87 10.92 15.91
N GLU A 91 0.79 10.17 16.17
CA GLU A 91 0.32 9.90 17.53
C GLU A 91 1.47 9.30 18.39
N ARG A 92 1.58 9.78 19.63
CA ARG A 92 2.63 9.33 20.57
C ARG A 92 2.06 8.56 21.75
N SER A 93 0.74 8.47 21.84
CA SER A 93 0.02 7.69 22.84
C SER A 93 -0.68 6.48 22.23
N PHE A 94 -0.65 5.34 22.93
CA PHE A 94 -1.27 4.12 22.45
C PHE A 94 -2.80 4.28 22.45
N ARG A 95 -3.39 4.01 21.28
CA ARG A 95 -4.82 4.09 21.02
C ARG A 95 -5.30 2.77 20.45
N SER A 96 -6.12 2.03 21.21
CA SER A 96 -6.53 0.68 20.82
C SER A 96 -7.37 0.63 19.54
N ASP A 97 -8.00 1.75 19.18
CA ASP A 97 -8.76 1.95 17.94
C ASP A 97 -7.86 2.13 16.71
N LEU A 98 -6.65 2.67 16.89
CA LEU A 98 -5.72 2.95 15.80
C LEU A 98 -4.51 2.00 15.77
N HIS A 99 -4.12 1.40 16.90
CA HIS A 99 -2.83 0.77 17.08
C HIS A 99 -2.97 -0.68 17.58
N VAL A 100 -2.04 -1.52 17.15
CA VAL A 100 -1.78 -2.87 17.67
C VAL A 100 -0.35 -2.90 18.20
N ARG A 101 -0.16 -3.52 19.36
CA ARG A 101 1.16 -3.65 19.97
C ARG A 101 1.94 -4.78 19.30
N ALA A 102 3.21 -4.53 19.02
CA ALA A 102 4.15 -5.58 18.65
C ALA A 102 4.30 -6.57 19.83
N GLN A 103 4.67 -7.81 19.52
CA GLN A 103 4.83 -8.87 20.54
C GLN A 103 5.87 -8.53 21.60
N THR A 104 6.84 -7.68 21.28
CA THR A 104 7.94 -7.25 22.16
C THR A 104 7.66 -5.95 22.91
N ALA A 105 6.47 -5.37 22.78
CA ALA A 105 6.14 -4.07 23.37
C ALA A 105 5.73 -4.20 24.85
N ASP A 106 6.02 -3.18 25.67
CA ASP A 106 5.58 -3.16 27.07
C ASP A 106 4.09 -2.81 27.13
N VAL A 107 3.28 -3.75 27.62
CA VAL A 107 1.82 -3.61 27.71
C VAL A 107 1.41 -2.54 28.74
N ASN A 108 2.26 -2.24 29.72
CA ASN A 108 1.95 -1.30 30.80
C ASN A 108 2.21 0.16 30.41
N SER A 109 3.09 0.40 29.42
CA SER A 109 3.37 1.72 28.88
C SER A 109 2.37 2.07 27.79
N ASN A 110 1.85 3.30 27.79
CA ASN A 110 1.04 3.82 26.68
C ASN A 110 1.85 4.76 25.78
N ARG A 111 3.14 4.94 26.03
CA ARG A 111 3.95 5.87 25.24
C ARG A 111 4.54 5.14 24.06
N ILE A 112 4.22 5.56 22.84
CA ILE A 112 4.78 4.97 21.63
C ILE A 112 6.23 5.42 21.49
N THR A 113 7.14 4.44 21.44
CA THR A 113 8.57 4.66 21.21
C THR A 113 8.91 4.55 19.74
N THR A 114 8.28 3.62 19.01
CA THR A 114 8.58 3.38 17.59
C THR A 114 7.37 2.82 16.85
N TYR A 115 7.17 3.30 15.62
CA TYR A 115 6.25 2.69 14.67
C TYR A 115 6.98 1.63 13.84
N LEU A 116 6.44 0.42 13.82
CA LEU A 116 6.86 -0.63 12.88
C LEU A 116 6.10 -0.52 11.57
N TRP A 117 4.82 -0.12 11.64
CA TRP A 117 3.98 0.09 10.47
C TRP A 117 2.97 1.20 10.74
N PRO A 118 2.69 2.12 9.79
CA PRO A 118 1.71 3.19 9.97
C PRO A 118 0.27 2.67 9.95
N ALA A 119 -0.65 3.43 10.54
CA ALA A 119 -2.08 3.18 10.39
C ALA A 119 -2.55 3.70 9.03
N LEU A 120 -3.51 3.02 8.42
CA LEU A 120 -4.22 3.51 7.23
C LEU A 120 -5.55 4.08 7.68
N VAL A 121 -5.77 5.36 7.42
CA VAL A 121 -7.01 6.06 7.78
C VAL A 121 -7.71 6.60 6.54
N ASN A 122 -9.02 6.63 6.59
CA ASN A 122 -9.84 7.28 5.57
C ASN A 122 -9.82 8.80 5.79
N SER A 123 -9.47 9.56 4.76
CA SER A 123 -9.32 11.02 4.82
C SER A 123 -10.63 11.78 5.07
N ALA A 124 -11.81 11.20 4.83
CA ALA A 124 -13.07 11.93 5.04
C ALA A 124 -13.54 11.93 6.50
N ASP A 125 -13.41 10.80 7.18
CA ASP A 125 -14.00 10.56 8.50
C ASP A 125 -12.96 10.15 9.55
N ASN A 126 -11.67 10.10 9.18
CA ASN A 126 -10.58 9.60 10.02
C ASN A 126 -10.82 8.20 10.58
N SER A 127 -11.66 7.39 9.91
CA SER A 127 -11.87 6.00 10.31
C SER A 127 -10.62 5.16 10.05
N CYS A 128 -10.26 4.32 11.02
CA CYS A 128 -9.14 3.40 10.89
C CYS A 128 -9.52 2.25 9.97
N LEU A 129 -8.89 2.19 8.79
CA LEU A 129 -9.02 1.09 7.85
C LEU A 129 -8.04 -0.04 8.18
N HIS A 130 -6.84 0.33 8.64
CA HIS A 130 -5.83 -0.61 9.10
C HIS A 130 -5.07 -0.02 10.29
N LYS A 131 -4.92 -0.81 11.36
CA LYS A 131 -4.23 -0.36 12.56
C LYS A 131 -2.72 -0.33 12.35
N SER A 132 -2.07 0.67 12.93
CA SER A 132 -0.61 0.72 12.98
C SER A 132 -0.07 -0.40 13.88
N VAL A 133 1.19 -0.76 13.68
CA VAL A 133 1.92 -1.65 14.58
C VAL A 133 2.97 -0.83 15.31
N VAL A 134 2.91 -0.81 16.64
CA VAL A 134 3.74 0.05 17.48
C VAL A 134 4.47 -0.70 18.58
N ILE A 135 5.62 -0.17 18.97
CA ILE A 135 6.33 -0.51 20.20
C ILE A 135 6.07 0.62 21.20
N THR A 136 5.71 0.22 22.42
CA THR A 136 5.33 1.09 23.54
C THR A 136 6.19 0.81 24.75
#